data_AF-A0A3D5BEQ0-F1
#
_entry.id   AF-A0A3D5BEQ0-F1
#
_cell.length_a   1.000
_cell.length_b   1.000
_cell.length_c   1.000
_cell.angle_alpha   90.00
_cell.angle_beta   90.00
_cell.angle_gamma   90.00
#
_symmetry.space_group_name_H-M   'P 1'
#
loop_
_entity.id
_entity.type
_entity.pdbx_description
1 polymer ?
#
loop_
_entity_poly.entity_id
_entity_poly.type
_entity_poly.pdbx_seq_one_letter_code
_entity_poly.pdbx_strand_id
1 'polypeptide(L)' 'MALTILADCINCDMCAPECPNNAISLKRLQNPDGSPGKRIYQIDADLCTECVGFYDNPTCVEVCPIDVVVKLPAP' A
#
# COMPACT_ATOMS: atom_id res chain seq x y z
N MET A 1 -10.39 6.01 -7.01
CA MET A 1 -9.86 6.23 -5.65
C MET A 1 -9.00 5.01 -5.32
N ALA A 2 -7.93 5.20 -4.54
CA ALA A 2 -6.99 4.13 -4.22
C ALA A 2 -6.48 4.30 -2.78
N LEU A 3 -6.00 3.21 -2.21
CA LEU A 3 -5.26 3.22 -0.95
C LEU A 3 -3.78 3.53 -1.22
N THR A 4 -3.08 4.01 -0.19
CA THR A 4 -1.63 4.21 -0.20
C THR A 4 -1.01 3.68 1.09
N ILE A 5 0.28 3.36 1.03
CA ILE A 5 1.07 2.89 2.18
C ILE A 5 2.00 4.02 2.59
N LEU A 6 1.91 4.45 3.85
CA LEU A 6 2.72 5.53 4.39
C LEU A 6 4.19 5.11 4.58
N ALA A 7 5.05 6.12 4.73
CA ALA A 7 6.47 5.92 4.90
C ALA A 7 6.84 5.10 6.14
N ASP A 8 5.96 4.95 7.13
CA ASP A 8 6.21 4.19 8.36
C ASP A 8 6.14 2.66 8.18
N CYS A 9 5.85 2.17 6.96
CA CYS A 9 5.91 0.75 6.63
C CYS A 9 7.20 0.06 7.12
N ILE A 10 7.02 -1.08 7.79
CA ILE A 10 8.09 -1.90 8.39
C ILE A 10 8.48 -3.13 7.56
N ASN A 11 7.95 -3.28 6.34
CA ASN A 11 8.25 -4.41 5.45
C ASN A 11 7.96 -5.80 6.07
N CYS A 12 6.79 -5.98 6.69
CA CYS A 12 6.39 -7.24 7.32
C CYS A 12 5.85 -8.31 6.34
N ASP A 13 5.76 -8.00 5.05
CA ASP A 13 5.30 -8.88 3.96
C ASP A 13 3.84 -9.38 4.03
N MET A 14 3.04 -8.91 5.00
CA MET A 14 1.66 -9.38 5.20
C MET A 14 0.66 -8.91 4.14
N CYS A 15 0.80 -7.69 3.64
CA CYS A 15 -0.23 -7.07 2.77
C CYS A 15 -0.14 -7.49 1.30
N ALA A 16 1.05 -7.81 0.79
CA ALA A 16 1.26 -8.14 -0.61
C ALA A 16 0.49 -9.39 -1.10
N PRO A 17 0.55 -10.55 -0.41
CA PRO A 17 -0.16 -11.75 -0.84
C PRO A 17 -1.69 -11.62 -0.73
N GLU A 18 -2.18 -10.71 0.09
CA GLU A 18 -3.62 -10.54 0.37
C GLU A 18 -4.34 -9.66 -0.67
N CYS A 19 -3.60 -8.97 -1.54
CA CYS A 19 -4.19 -8.08 -2.53
C CYS A 19 -4.74 -8.88 -3.72
N PRO A 20 -6.07 -8.89 -3.97
CA PRO A 20 -6.67 -9.69 -5.05
C PRO A 20 -6.22 -9.27 -6.46
N ASN A 21 -5.72 -8.05 -6.62
CA ASN A 21 -5.27 -7.51 -7.91
C ASN A 21 -3.75 -7.44 -8.06
N ASN A 22 -2.97 -7.97 -7.10
CA ASN A 22 -1.51 -7.85 -7.08
C ASN A 22 -1.01 -6.38 -7.17
N ALA A 23 -1.77 -5.44 -6.58
CA ALA A 23 -1.45 -4.01 -6.63
C ALA A 23 -0.27 -3.62 -5.72
N ILE A 24 0.17 -4.50 -4.81
CA ILE A 24 1.15 -4.19 -3.76
C ILE A 24 2.52 -4.78 -4.11
N SER A 25 3.56 -3.94 -4.08
CA SER A 25 4.94 -4.39 -4.34
C SER A 25 5.98 -3.57 -3.58
N LEU A 26 7.13 -4.18 -3.29
CA LEU A 26 8.25 -3.55 -2.58
C LEU A 26 9.03 -2.60 -3.52
N LYS A 27 8.78 -1.30 -3.39
CA LYS A 27 9.39 -0.23 -4.20
C LYS A 27 10.31 0.65 -3.35
N ARG A 28 11.23 1.38 -3.99
CA ARG A 28 12.10 2.35 -3.30
C ARG A 28 11.35 3.68 -3.17
N LEU A 29 11.28 4.22 -1.96
CA LEU A 29 10.83 5.59 -1.75
C LEU A 29 11.81 6.57 -2.41
N GLN A 30 11.28 7.57 -3.09
CA GLN A 30 12.06 8.74 -3.50
C GLN A 30 12.02 9.76 -2.37
N ASN A 31 13.19 10.14 -1.88
CA ASN A 31 13.30 11.25 -0.95
C ASN A 31 13.19 12.58 -1.73
N PRO A 32 12.65 13.65 -1.12
CA PRO A 32 12.51 14.95 -1.77
C PRO A 32 13.84 15.58 -2.23
N ASP A 33 14.94 15.21 -1.56
CA ASP A 33 16.30 15.67 -1.86
C ASP A 33 16.98 14.89 -3.01
N GLY A 34 16.28 13.93 -3.62
CA GLY A 34 16.80 13.08 -4.69
C GLY A 34 17.69 11.93 -4.19
N SER A 35 17.89 11.79 -2.88
CA SER A 35 18.64 10.67 -2.32
C SER A 35 17.83 9.36 -2.39
N PRO A 36 18.49 8.20 -2.50
CA PRO A 36 17.81 6.91 -2.51
C PRO A 36 17.15 6.64 -1.14
N GLY A 37 15.82 6.60 -1.09
CA GLY A 37 15.08 6.29 0.13
C GLY A 37 15.07 4.79 0.47
N LYS A 38 14.44 4.47 1.61
CA LYS A 38 14.21 3.09 2.04
C LYS A 38 13.24 2.38 1.10
N ARG A 39 13.33 1.05 1.05
CA ARG A 39 12.34 0.23 0.35
C ARG A 39 11.14 0.03 1.27
N ILE A 40 9.95 0.29 0.75
CA ILE A 40 8.67 0.04 1.42
C ILE A 40 7.70 -0.60 0.44
N TYR A 41 6.67 -1.26 0.96
CA TYR A 41 5.53 -1.62 0.14
C TYR A 41 4.83 -0.36 -0.39
N GLN A 42 4.44 -0.40 -1.66
CA GLN A 42 3.65 0.63 -2.32
C GLN A 42 2.48 -0.02 -3.06
N ILE A 43 1.36 0.71 -3.09
CA ILE A 43 0.16 0.34 -3.84
C ILE A 43 0.19 1.03 -5.20
N ASP A 44 0.00 0.25 -6.26
CA ASP A 44 -0.29 0.75 -7.59
C ASP A 44 -1.76 1.21 -7.65
N ALA A 45 -1.96 2.52 -7.85
CA ALA A 45 -3.28 3.12 -7.83
C ALA A 45 -4.16 2.65 -9.00
N ASP A 46 -3.56 2.24 -10.13
CA ASP A 46 -4.29 1.77 -11.30
C ASP A 46 -4.87 0.36 -11.10
N LEU A 47 -4.30 -0.41 -10.16
CA LEU A 47 -4.72 -1.77 -9.83
C LEU A 47 -5.54 -1.84 -8.53
N CYS A 48 -5.51 -0.80 -7.71
CA CYS A 48 -6.20 -0.77 -6.44
C CYS A 48 -7.70 -0.53 -6.64
N THR A 49 -8.53 -1.52 -6.31
CA THR A 49 -10.00 -1.41 -6.34
C THR A 49 -10.60 -1.21 -4.96
N GLU A 50 -9.78 -0.91 -3.94
CA GLU A 50 -10.20 -0.92 -2.52
C GLU A 50 -10.83 -2.27 -2.11
N CYS A 51 -10.44 -3.36 -2.80
CA CYS A 51 -11.02 -4.70 -2.69
C CYS A 51 -12.50 -4.83 -3.07
N VAL A 52 -13.12 -3.78 -3.63
CA VAL A 52 -14.51 -3.81 -4.12
C VAL A 52 -14.66 -4.92 -5.15
N GLY A 53 -15.67 -5.79 -4.95
CA GLY A 53 -15.95 -6.95 -5.78
C GLY A 53 -15.26 -8.25 -5.34
N PHE A 54 -14.36 -8.19 -4.35
CA PHE A 54 -13.67 -9.35 -3.79
C PHE A 54 -13.95 -9.53 -2.29
N TYR A 55 -13.91 -8.44 -1.52
CA TYR A 55 -14.09 -8.43 -0.07
C TYR A 55 -14.88 -7.21 0.38
N ASP A 56 -15.47 -7.28 1.58
CA ASP A 56 -16.24 -6.16 2.17
C ASP A 56 -15.31 -5.02 2.64
N ASN A 57 -14.11 -5.38 3.12
CA ASN A 57 -13.09 -4.44 3.59
C ASN A 57 -11.76 -4.66 2.85
N PRO A 58 -10.91 -3.63 2.74
CA PRO A 58 -9.58 -3.79 2.16
C PRO A 58 -8.69 -4.70 3.01
N THR A 59 -8.32 -5.85 2.46
CA THR A 59 -7.52 -6.86 3.16
C THR A 59 -6.16 -6.33 3.61
N CYS A 60 -5.51 -5.48 2.79
CA CYS A 60 -4.24 -4.86 3.13
C CYS A 60 -4.29 -3.94 4.36
N VAL A 61 -5.46 -3.37 4.69
CA VAL A 61 -5.69 -2.59 5.91
C VAL A 61 -5.80 -3.54 7.10
N GLU A 62 -6.62 -4.59 6.98
CA GLU A 62 -6.86 -5.58 8.05
C GLU A 62 -5.59 -6.32 8.50
N VAL A 63 -4.68 -6.61 7.57
CA VAL A 63 -3.44 -7.34 7.88
C VAL A 63 -2.24 -6.45 8.20
N CYS A 64 -2.39 -5.12 8.16
CA CYS A 64 -1.30 -4.20 8.47
C CYS A 64 -1.07 -4.15 9.99
N PRO A 65 0.10 -4.55 10.51
CA PRO A 65 0.31 -4.62 11.97
C PRO A 65 0.53 -3.25 12.63
N ILE A 66 0.61 -2.16 11.86
CA ILE A 66 0.93 -0.81 12.33
C ILE A 66 0.06 0.28 11.70
N ASP A 67 -1.06 -0.11 11.06
CA ASP A 67 -2.09 0.80 10.54
C ASP A 67 -1.59 1.93 9.60
N VAL A 68 -0.64 1.62 8.70
CA VAL A 68 -0.06 2.59 7.76
C VAL A 68 -0.69 2.57 6.36
N VAL A 69 -1.81 1.88 6.17
CA VAL A 69 -2.55 1.83 4.90
C VAL A 69 -3.75 2.77 4.97
N VAL A 70 -3.76 3.82 4.15
CA VAL A 70 -4.77 4.90 4.23
C VAL A 70 -5.39 5.20 2.87
N LYS A 71 -6.60 5.76 2.85
CA LYS A 71 -7.18 6.30 1.61
C LYS A 71 -6.38 7.53 1.18
N LEU A 72 -6.01 7.59 -0.10
CA LEU A 72 -5.49 8.82 -0.68
C LEU A 72 -6.54 9.94 -0.48
N PRO A 73 -6.18 11.09 0.12
CA PRO A 73 -7.08 12.24 0.13
C PRO A 73 -7.37 12.63 -1.32
N ALA A 74 -8.64 12.96 -1.60
CA ALA A 74 -9.02 13.49 -2.90
C ALA A 74 -8.24 14.81 -3.15
N PRO A 75 -7.80 15.05 -4.41
CA PRO A 75 -7.11 16.29 -4.76
C PRO A 75 -7.97 17.54 -4.55
#